data_AF-A0A1G0N8J3-F1
#
_entry.id   AF-A0A1G0N8J3-F1
#
_cell.length_a   1.000
_cell.length_b   1.000
_cell.length_c   1.000
_cell.angle_alpha   90.00
_cell.angle_beta   90.00
_cell.angle_gamma   90.00
#
_symmetry.space_group_name_H-M   'P 1'
#
loop_
_entity.id
_entity.type
_entity.pdbx_description
1 polymer ?
#
loop_
_entity_poly.entity_id
_entity_poly.type
_entity_poly.pdbx_seq_one_letter_code
_entity_poly.pdbx_strand_id
1 'polypeptide(L)'
;MLNVFYRHAARLAHALLFGLATLWACTSMMWMPVAHAVEADPPKAAAAAPFKQYQGWRDDPLQDWRQANERVGEIGGWRTYLRESQPADHGADQGHDGHHGH
;
A
#
# COMPACT_ATOMS: atom_id res chain seq x y z
N MET A 1 5.60 -63.51 43.39
CA MET A 1 6.19 -64.41 42.36
C MET A 1 5.27 -64.66 41.15
N LEU A 2 3.97 -64.30 41.18
CA LEU A 2 3.05 -64.44 40.02
C LEU A 2 3.22 -63.37 38.91
N ASN A 3 3.76 -62.20 39.25
CA ASN A 3 3.83 -61.06 38.32
C ASN A 3 4.87 -61.20 37.20
N VAL A 4 5.82 -62.13 37.29
CA VAL A 4 6.90 -62.21 36.29
C VAL A 4 6.41 -62.87 35.00
N PHE A 5 5.62 -63.95 35.09
CA PHE A 5 5.07 -64.63 33.92
C PHE A 5 4.09 -63.77 33.13
N TYR A 6 3.27 -62.97 33.83
CA TYR A 6 2.34 -62.01 33.20
C TYR A 6 3.07 -60.94 32.38
N ARG A 7 4.27 -60.51 32.84
CA ARG A 7 5.08 -59.50 32.15
C ARG A 7 5.66 -60.03 30.83
N HIS A 8 5.93 -61.33 30.73
CA HIS A 8 6.47 -61.91 29.50
C HIS A 8 5.40 -62.10 28.43
N ALA A 9 4.21 -62.57 28.80
CA ALA A 9 3.07 -62.69 27.87
C ALA A 9 2.60 -61.31 27.37
N ALA A 10 2.56 -60.32 28.25
CA ALA A 10 2.20 -58.94 27.88
C ALA A 10 3.20 -58.35 26.86
N ARG A 11 4.51 -58.61 27.02
CA ARG A 11 5.54 -58.09 26.09
C ARG A 11 5.39 -58.65 24.67
N LEU A 12 5.02 -59.92 24.53
CA LEU A 12 4.81 -60.56 23.22
C LEU A 12 3.54 -60.04 22.51
N ALA A 13 2.46 -59.81 23.26
CA ALA A 13 1.24 -59.22 22.72
C ALA A 13 1.44 -57.76 22.27
N HIS A 14 2.23 -56.96 23.01
CA HIS A 14 2.55 -55.59 22.61
C HIS A 14 3.42 -55.56 21.35
N ALA A 15 4.38 -56.47 21.19
CA ALA A 15 5.25 -56.54 20.00
C ALA A 15 4.48 -56.79 18.69
N LEU A 16 3.44 -57.65 18.72
CA LEU A 16 2.60 -57.93 17.54
C LEU A 16 1.65 -56.76 17.21
N LEU A 17 1.12 -56.08 18.23
CA LEU A 17 0.26 -54.91 18.04
C LEU A 17 1.03 -53.71 17.47
N PHE A 18 2.29 -53.51 17.89
CA PHE A 18 3.14 -52.47 17.32
C PHE A 18 3.50 -52.73 15.84
N GLY A 19 3.74 -53.98 15.44
CA GLY A 19 4.04 -54.33 14.05
C GLY A 19 2.88 -54.08 13.08
N LEU A 20 1.65 -54.40 13.49
CA LEU A 20 0.43 -54.14 12.72
C LEU A 20 0.13 -52.63 12.59
N ALA A 21 0.37 -51.86 13.65
CA ALA A 21 0.21 -50.39 13.62
C ALA A 21 1.21 -49.71 12.67
N THR A 22 2.46 -50.18 12.61
CA THR A 22 3.47 -49.63 11.68
C THR A 22 3.17 -49.92 10.22
N LEU A 23 2.65 -51.11 9.90
CA LEU A 23 2.24 -51.44 8.52
C LEU A 23 1.03 -50.62 8.08
N TRP A 24 0.09 -50.38 9.00
CA TRP A 24 -1.07 -49.53 8.71
C TRP A 24 -0.68 -48.06 8.48
N ALA A 25 0.27 -47.54 9.28
CA ALA A 25 0.81 -46.19 9.09
C ALA A 25 1.62 -46.03 7.79
N CYS A 26 2.41 -47.03 7.39
CA CYS A 26 3.12 -47.00 6.10
C CYS A 26 2.17 -47.03 4.89
N THR A 27 1.03 -47.72 5.02
CA THR A 27 0.06 -47.84 3.90
C THR A 27 -0.76 -46.56 3.72
N SER A 28 -1.09 -45.85 4.80
CA SER A 28 -1.84 -44.58 4.72
C SER A 28 -1.02 -43.44 4.11
N MET A 29 0.31 -43.52 4.18
CA MET A 29 1.21 -42.52 3.57
C MET A 29 1.17 -42.53 2.03
N MET A 30 0.77 -43.66 1.42
CA MET A 30 0.59 -43.82 -0.03
C MET A 30 -0.60 -43.01 -0.58
N TRP A 31 -1.57 -42.67 0.27
CA TRP A 31 -2.79 -41.98 -0.15
C TRP A 31 -2.77 -40.47 0.15
N MET A 32 -1.64 -39.93 0.59
CA MET A 32 -1.54 -38.49 0.81
C MET A 32 -1.43 -37.77 -0.54
N PRO A 33 -2.37 -36.88 -0.90
CA PRO A 33 -2.21 -36.06 -2.08
C PRO A 33 -1.02 -35.12 -1.84
N VAL A 34 0.00 -35.21 -2.70
CA VAL A 34 1.09 -34.24 -2.70
C VAL A 34 0.51 -32.93 -3.25
N ALA A 35 0.26 -31.97 -2.36
CA ALA A 35 -0.12 -30.63 -2.74
C ALA A 35 1.08 -29.96 -3.43
N HIS A 36 0.98 -29.81 -4.76
CA HIS A 36 1.93 -29.00 -5.51
C HIS A 36 1.44 -27.55 -5.43
N ALA A 37 2.25 -26.66 -4.86
CA ALA A 37 2.00 -25.22 -4.93
C ALA A 37 2.23 -24.78 -6.38
N VAL A 38 1.15 -24.64 -7.14
CA VAL A 38 1.18 -23.97 -8.43
C VAL A 38 1.28 -22.48 -8.13
N GLU A 39 2.49 -21.94 -8.29
CA GLU A 39 2.68 -20.49 -8.27
C GLU A 39 2.05 -19.94 -9.54
N ALA A 40 0.84 -19.37 -9.38
CA ALA A 40 0.15 -18.72 -10.47
C ALA A 40 0.91 -17.45 -10.83
N ASP A 41 1.32 -17.35 -12.10
CA ASP A 41 1.96 -16.15 -12.64
C ASP A 41 1.00 -14.97 -12.40
N PRO A 42 1.40 -13.91 -11.68
CA PRO A 42 0.50 -12.80 -11.39
C PRO A 42 -0.02 -12.23 -12.71
N PRO A 43 -1.31 -11.86 -12.78
CA PRO A 43 -1.85 -11.27 -14.00
C PRO A 43 -0.98 -10.07 -14.35
N LYS A 44 -0.43 -10.08 -15.57
CA LYS A 44 0.37 -8.99 -16.11
C LYS A 44 -0.54 -7.77 -16.29
N ALA A 45 -0.80 -7.06 -15.20
CA ALA A 45 -1.46 -5.78 -15.22
C ALA A 45 -0.60 -4.89 -16.11
N ALA A 46 -1.18 -4.40 -17.21
CA ALA A 46 -0.52 -3.41 -18.03
C ALA A 46 -0.17 -2.24 -17.10
N ALA A 47 1.12 -2.04 -16.84
CA ALA A 47 1.58 -0.97 -15.97
C ALA A 47 1.01 0.33 -16.52
N ALA A 48 0.15 0.99 -15.72
CA ALA A 48 -0.27 2.33 -16.05
C ALA A 48 1.01 3.17 -16.20
N ALA A 49 1.06 4.01 -17.23
CA ALA A 49 2.09 5.00 -17.39
C ALA A 49 1.50 6.36 -16.97
N PRO A 50 1.57 6.76 -15.67
CA PRO A 50 0.98 8.00 -15.17
C PRO A 50 1.40 9.24 -15.96
N PHE A 51 2.62 9.20 -16.51
CA PHE A 51 3.22 10.30 -17.24
C PHE A 51 3.16 10.13 -18.76
N LYS A 52 2.26 9.27 -19.27
CA LYS A 52 2.11 9.09 -20.73
C LYS A 52 1.87 10.39 -21.49
N GLN A 53 1.27 11.39 -20.82
CA GLN A 53 0.97 12.70 -21.37
C GLN A 53 1.92 13.79 -20.89
N TYR A 54 2.89 13.47 -20.02
CA TYR A 54 3.82 14.47 -19.53
C TYR A 54 4.75 14.91 -20.65
N GLN A 55 4.65 16.18 -21.01
CA GLN A 55 5.64 16.84 -21.84
C GLN A 55 6.74 17.37 -20.92
N GLY A 56 7.98 17.03 -21.22
CA GLY A 56 9.12 17.59 -20.50
C GLY A 56 9.15 19.11 -20.62
N TRP A 57 9.85 19.76 -19.69
CA TRP A 57 10.13 21.19 -19.78
C TRP A 57 10.76 21.49 -21.14
N ARG A 58 10.22 22.49 -21.83
CA ARG A 58 10.75 23.01 -23.09
C ARG A 58 11.07 24.47 -22.87
N ASP A 59 12.16 24.92 -23.46
CA ASP A 59 12.46 26.34 -23.50
C ASP A 59 11.42 27.03 -24.39
N ASP A 60 10.55 27.80 -23.77
CA ASP A 60 9.65 28.69 -24.49
C ASP A 60 10.48 29.78 -25.20
N PRO A 61 9.99 30.30 -26.35
CA PRO A 61 10.66 31.38 -27.04
C PRO A 61 10.86 32.56 -26.07
N LEU A 62 12.09 33.07 -26.01
CA LEU A 62 12.45 34.21 -25.17
C LEU A 62 11.56 35.41 -25.53
N GLN A 63 10.64 35.75 -24.63
CA GLN A 63 9.75 36.91 -24.79
C GLN A 63 10.50 38.20 -24.48
N ASP A 64 10.02 39.33 -25.02
CA ASP A 64 10.53 40.64 -24.63
C ASP A 64 10.10 40.98 -23.20
N TRP A 65 11.08 40.94 -22.29
CA TRP A 65 10.89 41.22 -20.86
C TRP A 65 10.35 42.63 -20.60
N ARG A 66 10.68 43.60 -21.47
CA ARG A 66 10.23 44.99 -21.29
C ARG A 66 8.76 45.11 -21.58
N GLN A 67 8.31 44.55 -22.71
CA GLN A 67 6.90 44.53 -23.08
C GLN A 67 6.05 43.79 -22.03
N ALA A 68 6.56 42.68 -21.48
CA ALA A 68 5.88 41.96 -20.39
C ALA A 68 5.69 42.86 -19.16
N ASN A 69 6.70 43.63 -18.79
CA ASN A 69 6.64 44.55 -17.65
C ASN A 69 5.73 45.76 -17.90
N GLU A 70 5.71 46.29 -19.13
CA GLU A 70 4.79 47.36 -19.53
C GLU A 70 3.34 46.92 -19.37
N ARG A 71 3.01 45.71 -19.83
CA ARG A 71 1.66 45.13 -19.66
C ARG A 71 1.27 44.99 -18.19
N VAL A 72 2.19 44.59 -17.31
CA VAL A 72 1.93 44.57 -15.86
C VAL A 72 1.57 45.98 -15.37
N GLY A 73 2.25 47.01 -15.86
CA GLY A 73 1.91 48.42 -15.59
C GLY A 73 0.50 48.80 -16.07
N GLU A 74 0.12 48.41 -17.29
CA GLU A 74 -1.21 48.66 -17.86
C GLU A 74 -2.34 48.04 -17.02
N ILE A 75 -2.10 46.85 -16.43
CA ILE A 75 -3.06 46.16 -15.54
C ILE A 75 -3.19 46.85 -14.16
N GLY A 76 -2.29 47.78 -13.83
CA GLY A 76 -2.24 48.48 -12.53
C GLY A 76 -1.11 47.98 -11.60
N GLY A 77 -0.20 47.18 -12.14
CA GLY A 77 1.01 46.72 -11.47
C GLY A 77 0.78 45.66 -10.42
N TRP A 78 1.83 45.37 -9.64
CA TRP A 78 1.81 44.35 -8.59
C TRP A 78 0.77 44.58 -7.50
N ARG A 79 0.32 45.83 -7.31
CA ARG A 79 -0.73 46.19 -6.33
C ARG A 79 -2.09 45.64 -6.72
N THR A 80 -2.41 45.56 -8.01
CA THR A 80 -3.66 44.96 -8.51
C THR A 80 -3.68 43.47 -8.16
N TYR A 81 -2.62 42.75 -8.51
CA TYR A 81 -2.50 41.32 -8.18
C TYR A 81 -2.56 41.06 -6.68
N LEU A 82 -1.91 41.89 -5.86
CA LEU A 82 -1.98 41.74 -4.41
C LEU A 82 -3.42 41.88 -3.89
N ARG A 83 -4.18 42.85 -4.41
CA ARG A 83 -5.59 43.05 -4.03
C ARG A 83 -6.45 41.86 -4.44
N GLU A 84 -6.27 41.35 -5.66
CA GLU A 84 -7.04 40.22 -6.19
C GLU A 84 -6.68 38.88 -5.52
N SER A 85 -5.45 38.73 -5.05
CA SER A 85 -5.00 37.54 -4.32
C SER A 85 -5.54 37.47 -2.89
N GLN A 86 -6.08 38.56 -2.36
CA GLN A 86 -6.67 38.52 -1.03
C GLN A 86 -7.95 37.67 -1.08
N PRO A 87 -8.15 36.77 -0.11
CA PRO A 87 -9.38 36.02 -0.04
C PRO A 87 -10.55 37.00 0.00
N ALA A 88 -11.55 36.79 -0.86
CA ALA A 88 -12.80 37.52 -0.77
C ALA A 88 -13.40 37.18 0.59
N ASP A 89 -13.42 38.15 1.48
CA ASP A 89 -14.02 38.00 2.81
C ASP A 89 -15.54 37.93 2.63
N HIS A 90 -16.01 36.75 2.22
CA HIS A 90 -17.41 36.38 2.25
C HIS A 90 -17.75 36.14 3.72
N GLY A 91 -18.21 37.23 4.36
CA GLY A 91 -18.07 37.43 5.79
C GLY A 91 -19.09 36.78 6.72
N ALA A 92 -19.15 37.41 7.90
CA ALA A 92 -19.82 37.08 9.16
C ALA A 92 -19.03 36.06 10.01
N ASP A 93 -18.58 36.33 11.22
CA ASP A 93 -19.04 37.26 12.27
C ASP A 93 -17.93 37.35 13.32
N GLN A 94 -17.52 38.57 13.69
CA GLN A 94 -17.09 38.93 15.05
C GLN A 94 -16.66 40.39 15.08
N GLY A 95 -17.53 41.22 15.64
CA GLY A 95 -17.20 42.58 16.03
C GLY A 95 -16.02 42.59 17.00
N HIS A 96 -15.12 43.53 16.81
CA HIS A 96 -14.41 44.18 17.90
C HIS A 96 -14.19 45.63 17.52
N ASP A 97 -14.98 46.49 18.15
CA ASP A 97 -14.71 47.90 18.30
C ASP A 97 -13.31 48.08 18.88
N GLY A 98 -12.48 48.86 18.19
CA GLY A 98 -11.12 49.17 18.61
C GLY A 98 -10.70 50.52 18.06
N HIS A 99 -11.22 51.58 18.69
CA HIS A 99 -10.65 52.93 18.63
C HIS A 99 -9.14 52.89 18.87
N HIS A 100 -8.34 53.53 18.01
CA HIS A 100 -7.14 54.35 18.30
C HIS A 100 -6.65 54.86 16.93
N GLY A 101 -6.53 56.15 16.62
CA GLY A 101 -6.30 57.33 17.43
C GLY A 101 -5.14 58.09 16.77
N HIS A 102 -5.48 59.19 16.10
CA HIS A 102 -4.68 60.33 15.62
C HIS A 102 -3.24 60.13 15.12
#